data_AF-A0A258B2Z1-F1
#
_entry.id   AF-A0A258B2Z1-F1
#
_cell.length_a   1.000
_cell.length_b   1.000
_cell.length_c   1.000
_cell.angle_alpha   90.00
_cell.angle_beta   90.00
_cell.angle_gamma   90.00
#
_symmetry.space_group_name_H-M   'P 1'
#
loop_
_entity.id
_entity.type
_entity.pdbx_description
1 polymer ?
#
loop_
_entity_poly.entity_id
_entity_poly.type
_entity_poly.pdbx_seq_one_letter_code
_entity_poly.pdbx_strand_id
1 'polypeptide(L)'
;MTTKLTIQGFELEFEAPYKEGDVLNANEAAAINQTFGENLRNNFAAIIKTKRGEIARANDWFADDEKKVPDLEKVTDEMLQEEFDVAAEFSTYAENYEFGARRAGGTRTVVDPVEKAARNIAWEKVKGLLKARNYKLTDVDKDMRERLVGEALEKFPEIKDEAERQVSAAKSISLDGLSI
;
A
#
# COMPACT_ATOMS: atom_id res chain seq x y z
N MET A 1 4.36 -29.30 4.92
CA MET A 1 3.09 -30.04 4.83
C MET A 1 2.17 -29.14 4.04
N THR A 2 1.78 -29.57 2.85
CA THR A 2 0.92 -28.77 1.98
C THR A 2 -0.46 -28.62 2.63
N THR A 3 -0.93 -27.38 2.74
CA THR A 3 -2.22 -27.01 3.34
C THR A 3 -3.04 -26.26 2.29
N LYS A 4 -4.35 -26.55 2.25
CA LYS A 4 -5.31 -25.90 1.34
C LYS A 4 -6.01 -24.73 2.01
N LEU A 5 -6.30 -23.69 1.24
CA LEU A 5 -6.99 -22.48 1.66
C LEU A 5 -7.86 -21.94 0.53
N THR A 6 -9.10 -21.58 0.84
CA THR A 6 -10.00 -20.93 -0.14
C THR A 6 -9.90 -19.41 -0.02
N ILE A 7 -9.56 -18.73 -1.13
CA ILE A 7 -9.48 -17.27 -1.21
C ILE A 7 -10.31 -16.78 -2.40
N GLN A 8 -11.40 -16.04 -2.15
CA GLN A 8 -12.21 -15.40 -3.21
C GLN A 8 -12.65 -16.37 -4.32
N GLY A 9 -13.00 -17.62 -3.97
CA GLY A 9 -13.41 -18.66 -4.93
C GLY A 9 -12.29 -19.66 -5.30
N PHE A 10 -11.03 -19.26 -5.18
CA PHE A 10 -9.88 -20.10 -5.55
C PHE A 10 -9.47 -21.04 -4.42
N GLU A 11 -9.32 -22.33 -4.71
CA GLU A 11 -8.61 -23.28 -3.84
C GLU A 11 -7.11 -23.19 -4.10
N LEU A 12 -6.37 -22.68 -3.12
CA LEU A 12 -4.94 -22.41 -3.21
C LEU A 12 -4.17 -23.23 -2.17
N GLU A 13 -2.93 -23.56 -2.47
CA GLU A 13 -2.08 -24.42 -1.65
C GLU A 13 -0.83 -23.67 -1.17
N PHE A 14 -0.46 -23.87 0.09
CA PHE A 14 0.79 -23.35 0.65
C PHE A 14 1.47 -24.39 1.53
N GLU A 15 2.79 -24.28 1.67
CA GLU A 15 3.55 -25.10 2.61
C GLU A 15 3.49 -24.52 4.02
N ALA A 16 2.95 -25.30 4.96
CA ALA A 16 2.94 -24.94 6.37
C ALA A 16 4.39 -24.89 6.92
N PRO A 17 4.89 -23.73 7.36
CA PRO A 17 6.29 -23.57 7.74
C PRO A 17 6.63 -24.14 9.13
N TYR A 18 5.65 -24.21 10.06
CA TYR A 18 5.89 -24.65 11.43
C TYR A 18 5.58 -26.14 11.61
N LYS A 19 6.47 -26.88 12.27
CA LYS A 19 6.35 -28.32 12.49
C LYS A 19 6.50 -28.68 13.97
N GLU A 20 5.97 -29.83 14.35
CA GLU A 20 6.23 -30.43 15.66
C GLU A 20 7.74 -30.73 15.80
N GLY A 21 8.31 -30.41 16.96
CA GLY A 21 9.72 -30.67 17.28
C GLY A 21 10.63 -29.44 17.18
N ASP A 22 10.19 -28.37 16.52
CA ASP A 22 10.89 -27.08 16.47
C ASP A 22 10.56 -26.23 17.71
N VAL A 23 10.78 -26.80 18.90
CA VAL A 23 10.32 -26.27 20.23
C VAL A 23 8.80 -26.31 20.42
N LEU A 24 8.03 -26.38 19.34
CA LEU A 24 6.58 -26.45 19.33
C LEU A 24 6.09 -27.89 19.45
N ASN A 25 5.01 -28.08 20.21
CA ASN A 25 4.21 -29.29 20.11
C ASN A 25 3.27 -29.24 18.87
N ALA A 26 2.65 -30.38 18.54
CA ALA A 26 1.76 -30.48 17.38
C ALA A 26 0.61 -29.44 17.38
N ASN A 27 0.02 -29.16 18.54
CA ASN A 27 -1.10 -28.21 18.65
C ASN A 27 -0.64 -26.77 18.46
N GLU A 28 0.54 -26.41 18.98
CA GLU A 28 1.12 -25.09 18.82
C GLU A 28 1.51 -24.84 17.36
N ALA A 29 2.17 -25.81 16.71
CA ALA A 29 2.48 -25.73 15.29
C ALA A 29 1.20 -25.57 14.44
N ALA A 30 0.14 -26.34 14.75
CA ALA A 30 -1.14 -26.23 14.06
C ALA A 30 -1.79 -24.83 14.25
N ALA A 31 -1.81 -24.30 15.47
CA ALA A 31 -2.40 -22.98 15.76
C ALA A 31 -1.64 -21.84 15.08
N ILE A 32 -0.30 -21.91 15.03
CA ILE A 32 0.52 -20.89 14.36
C ILE A 32 0.33 -20.99 12.83
N ASN A 33 0.33 -22.19 12.26
CA ASN A 33 0.07 -22.39 10.83
C ASN A 33 -1.34 -21.94 10.43
N GLN A 34 -2.34 -22.10 11.30
CA GLN A 34 -3.67 -21.53 11.09
C GLN A 34 -3.60 -20.00 10.99
N THR A 35 -2.94 -19.35 11.96
CA THR A 35 -2.76 -17.88 11.97
C THR A 35 -1.99 -17.41 10.73
N PHE A 36 -0.97 -18.15 10.32
CA PHE A 36 -0.21 -17.92 9.09
C PHE A 36 -1.11 -17.97 7.85
N GLY A 37 -1.90 -19.03 7.71
CA GLY A 37 -2.85 -19.20 6.61
C GLY A 37 -3.93 -18.11 6.57
N GLU A 38 -4.45 -17.69 7.73
CA GLU A 38 -5.40 -16.57 7.83
C GLU A 38 -4.78 -15.25 7.36
N ASN A 39 -3.52 -14.99 7.70
CA ASN A 39 -2.81 -13.81 7.22
C ASN A 39 -2.57 -13.85 5.71
N LEU A 40 -2.15 -15.00 5.16
CA LEU A 40 -2.03 -15.19 3.72
C LEU A 40 -3.37 -14.92 3.02
N ARG A 41 -4.47 -15.49 3.54
CA ARG A 41 -5.83 -15.27 3.02
C ARG A 41 -6.17 -13.80 2.93
N ASN A 42 -6.04 -13.08 4.04
CA ASN A 42 -6.50 -11.70 4.14
C ASN A 42 -5.68 -10.77 3.24
N ASN A 43 -4.36 -10.96 3.21
CA ASN A 43 -3.48 -10.15 2.38
C ASN A 43 -3.69 -10.45 0.88
N PHE A 44 -3.75 -11.73 0.51
CA PHE A 44 -3.89 -12.13 -0.89
C PHE A 44 -5.30 -11.87 -1.44
N ALA A 45 -6.35 -11.90 -0.61
CA ALA A 45 -7.69 -11.48 -1.02
C ALA A 45 -7.74 -10.01 -1.47
N ALA A 46 -6.92 -9.14 -0.88
CA ALA A 46 -6.81 -7.75 -1.31
C ALA A 46 -6.10 -7.63 -2.68
N ILE A 47 -5.12 -8.49 -2.94
CA ILE A 47 -4.44 -8.59 -4.25
C ILE A 47 -5.44 -9.04 -5.33
N ILE A 48 -6.19 -10.12 -5.08
CA ILE A 48 -7.25 -10.61 -6.00
C ILE A 48 -8.26 -9.50 -6.29
N LYS A 49 -8.72 -8.77 -5.26
CA LYS A 49 -9.66 -7.66 -5.44
C LYS A 49 -9.10 -6.55 -6.33
N THR A 50 -7.80 -6.26 -6.19
CA THR A 50 -7.11 -5.25 -6.99
C THR A 50 -7.06 -5.66 -8.46
N LYS A 51 -6.66 -6.90 -8.73
CA LYS A 51 -6.58 -7.48 -10.08
C LYS A 51 -7.94 -7.59 -10.75
N ARG A 52 -9.00 -8.01 -10.04
CA ARG A 52 -10.37 -7.91 -10.58
C ARG A 52 -10.72 -6.48 -10.97
N GLY A 53 -10.32 -5.51 -10.16
CA GLY A 53 -10.49 -4.09 -10.49
C GLY A 53 -9.71 -3.66 -11.73
N GLU A 54 -8.53 -4.22 -11.98
CA GLU A 54 -7.73 -3.95 -13.19
C GLU A 54 -8.43 -4.48 -14.44
N ILE A 55 -8.90 -5.73 -14.42
CA ILE A 55 -9.67 -6.33 -15.52
C ILE A 55 -10.95 -5.52 -15.77
N ALA A 56 -11.71 -5.19 -14.72
CA ALA A 56 -12.93 -4.41 -14.86
C ALA A 56 -12.66 -3.05 -15.51
N ARG A 57 -11.60 -2.34 -15.09
CA ARG A 57 -11.22 -1.04 -15.69
C ARG A 57 -10.75 -1.18 -17.13
N ALA A 58 -9.96 -2.21 -17.45
CA ALA A 58 -9.50 -2.47 -18.81
C ALA A 58 -10.66 -2.72 -19.78
N ASN A 59 -11.76 -3.28 -19.29
CA ASN A 59 -12.97 -3.55 -20.04
C ASN A 59 -14.05 -2.45 -19.92
N ASP A 60 -13.74 -1.30 -19.30
CA ASP A 60 -14.66 -0.19 -19.02
C ASP A 60 -15.92 -0.63 -18.24
N TRP A 61 -15.77 -1.63 -17.36
CA TRP A 61 -16.84 -2.15 -16.52
C TRP A 61 -16.88 -1.44 -15.17
N PHE A 62 -17.86 -0.55 -15.04
CA PHE A 62 -18.09 0.24 -13.83
C PHE A 62 -19.48 -0.01 -13.26
N ALA A 63 -19.54 -0.19 -11.94
CA ALA A 63 -20.80 -0.28 -11.19
C ALA A 63 -21.39 1.12 -10.93
N ASP A 64 -20.52 2.14 -10.94
CA ASP A 64 -20.86 3.56 -10.90
C ASP A 64 -19.96 4.27 -11.92
N ASP A 65 -20.54 4.69 -13.05
CA ASP A 65 -19.84 5.35 -14.15
C ASP A 65 -19.27 6.72 -13.78
N GLU A 66 -19.94 7.45 -12.88
CA GLU A 66 -19.54 8.79 -12.47
C GLU A 66 -18.33 8.73 -11.54
N LYS A 67 -18.35 7.79 -10.59
CA LYS A 67 -17.24 7.57 -9.64
C LYS A 67 -16.17 6.60 -10.15
N LYS A 68 -16.38 6.00 -11.32
CA LYS A 68 -15.53 4.96 -11.92
C LYS A 68 -15.20 3.84 -10.91
N VAL A 69 -16.22 3.39 -10.20
CA VAL A 69 -16.10 2.25 -9.27
C VAL A 69 -16.15 0.96 -10.09
N PRO A 70 -15.09 0.13 -10.09
CA PRO A 70 -15.04 -1.07 -10.94
C PRO A 70 -16.12 -2.08 -10.53
N ASP A 71 -16.77 -2.66 -11.54
CA ASP A 71 -17.76 -3.72 -11.38
C ASP A 71 -17.06 -5.09 -11.28
N LEU A 72 -16.76 -5.50 -10.06
CA LEU A 72 -15.99 -6.73 -9.80
C LEU A 72 -16.83 -8.01 -10.07
N GLU A 73 -18.15 -7.92 -10.06
CA GLU A 73 -19.04 -9.07 -10.27
C GLU A 73 -19.01 -9.55 -11.73
N LYS A 74 -18.64 -8.67 -12.66
CA LYS A 74 -18.44 -9.00 -14.08
C LYS A 74 -17.13 -9.73 -14.36
N VAL A 75 -16.19 -9.73 -13.42
CA VAL A 75 -14.90 -10.41 -13.59
C VAL A 75 -15.00 -11.80 -13.00
N THR A 76 -15.02 -12.82 -13.86
CA THR A 76 -15.09 -14.23 -13.41
C THR A 76 -13.74 -14.75 -12.93
N ASP A 77 -13.75 -15.89 -12.26
CA ASP A 77 -12.54 -16.52 -11.74
C ASP A 77 -11.67 -17.04 -12.89
N GLU A 78 -12.30 -17.51 -13.97
CA GLU A 78 -11.62 -17.94 -15.20
C GLU A 78 -10.86 -16.77 -15.85
N MET A 79 -11.50 -15.60 -15.98
CA MET A 79 -10.84 -14.41 -16.54
C MET A 79 -9.60 -14.00 -15.71
N LEU A 80 -9.72 -14.07 -14.40
CA LEU A 80 -8.62 -13.73 -13.50
C LEU A 80 -7.47 -14.74 -13.61
N GLN A 81 -7.80 -16.03 -13.75
CA GLN A 81 -6.81 -17.10 -13.91
C GLN A 81 -6.10 -17.01 -15.27
N GLU A 82 -6.82 -16.68 -16.35
CA GLU A 82 -6.26 -16.50 -17.69
C GLU A 82 -5.27 -15.32 -17.76
N GLU A 83 -5.57 -14.22 -17.06
CA GLU A 83 -4.74 -13.00 -17.11
C GLU A 83 -3.53 -13.05 -16.16
N PHE A 84 -3.65 -13.66 -14.96
CA PHE A 84 -2.66 -13.47 -13.88
C PHE A 84 -2.06 -14.75 -13.28
N ASP A 85 -2.48 -15.95 -13.67
CA ASP A 85 -2.09 -17.22 -13.03
C ASP A 85 -2.06 -17.14 -11.48
N VAL A 86 -3.24 -17.05 -10.89
CA VAL A 86 -3.44 -16.77 -9.46
C VAL A 86 -2.75 -17.79 -8.56
N ALA A 87 -2.67 -19.06 -8.99
CA ALA A 87 -2.03 -20.13 -8.24
C ALA A 87 -0.50 -19.96 -8.15
N ALA A 88 0.15 -19.67 -9.28
CA ALA A 88 1.60 -19.44 -9.31
C ALA A 88 2.00 -18.19 -8.50
N GLU A 89 1.22 -17.12 -8.62
CA GLU A 89 1.42 -15.91 -7.83
C GLU A 89 1.22 -16.15 -6.34
N PHE A 90 0.20 -16.93 -5.95
CA PHE A 90 -0.03 -17.26 -4.55
C PHE A 90 1.11 -18.08 -3.97
N SER A 91 1.62 -19.09 -4.70
CA SER A 91 2.77 -19.88 -4.24
C SER A 91 3.97 -18.98 -3.99
N THR A 92 4.28 -18.11 -4.96
CA THR A 92 5.39 -17.15 -4.83
C THR A 92 5.18 -16.21 -3.65
N TYR A 93 3.95 -15.71 -3.46
CA TYR A 93 3.61 -14.83 -2.35
C TYR A 93 3.77 -15.54 -1.00
N ALA A 94 3.28 -16.77 -0.88
CA ALA A 94 3.34 -17.56 0.35
C ALA A 94 4.78 -17.93 0.73
N GLU A 95 5.63 -18.29 -0.25
CA GLU A 95 7.04 -18.58 -0.05
C GLU A 95 7.84 -17.38 0.48
N ASN A 96 7.51 -16.18 0.01
CA ASN A 96 8.18 -14.94 0.41
C ASN A 96 7.49 -14.24 1.61
N TYR A 97 6.41 -14.81 2.14
CA TYR A 97 5.65 -14.17 3.20
C TYR A 97 6.37 -14.27 4.54
N GLU A 98 6.84 -13.13 5.04
CA GLU A 98 7.45 -13.04 6.37
C GLU A 98 6.36 -12.96 7.45
N PHE A 99 6.21 -14.05 8.21
CA PHE A 99 5.28 -14.11 9.33
C PHE A 99 5.86 -13.45 10.57
N GLY A 100 5.13 -12.49 11.12
CA GLY A 100 5.53 -11.85 12.37
C GLY A 100 4.48 -10.89 12.90
N ALA A 101 4.59 -10.58 14.19
CA ALA A 101 3.89 -9.44 14.76
C ALA A 101 4.41 -8.18 14.06
N ARG A 102 3.54 -7.48 13.32
CA ARG A 102 3.87 -6.16 12.77
C ARG A 102 4.46 -5.35 13.93
N ARG A 103 5.72 -4.91 13.82
CA ARG A 103 6.24 -3.91 14.75
C ARG A 103 5.36 -2.69 14.60
N ALA A 104 4.42 -2.50 15.53
CA ALA A 104 3.64 -1.30 15.62
C ALA A 104 4.63 -0.15 15.86
N GLY A 105 4.97 0.57 14.79
CA GLY A 105 6.09 1.50 14.79
C GLY A 105 7.39 0.85 14.32
N GLY A 106 7.51 0.59 13.02
CA GLY A 106 8.83 0.62 12.39
C GLY A 106 9.49 1.94 12.76
N THR A 107 10.77 1.92 13.12
CA THR A 107 11.57 3.11 13.43
C THR A 107 11.28 4.12 12.33
N ARG A 108 10.54 5.18 12.66
CA ARG A 108 10.32 6.29 11.73
C ARG A 108 11.73 6.71 11.35
N THR A 109 12.13 6.53 10.10
CA THR A 109 13.32 7.19 9.59
C THR A 109 13.12 8.65 9.99
N VAL A 110 14.06 9.20 10.75
CA VAL A 110 14.01 10.58 11.19
C VAL A 110 14.19 11.40 9.92
N VAL A 111 13.08 11.68 9.24
CA VAL A 111 13.04 12.53 8.07
C VAL A 111 13.34 13.94 8.57
N ASP A 112 14.30 14.60 7.94
CA ASP A 112 14.61 16.00 8.24
C ASP A 112 13.30 16.83 8.18
N PRO A 113 12.93 17.52 9.29
CA PRO A 113 11.69 18.27 9.35
C PRO A 113 11.62 19.37 8.29
N VAL A 114 12.75 19.96 7.92
CA VAL A 114 12.85 20.99 6.87
C VAL A 114 12.59 20.38 5.51
N GLU A 115 13.25 19.27 5.18
CA GLU A 115 13.04 18.61 3.89
C GLU A 115 11.58 18.17 3.71
N LYS A 116 10.97 17.64 4.78
CA LYS A 116 9.55 17.26 4.78
C LYS A 116 8.65 18.48 4.54
N ALA A 117 8.89 19.59 5.22
CA ALA A 117 8.12 20.82 5.04
C ALA A 117 8.29 21.37 3.61
N ALA A 118 9.52 21.39 3.07
CA ALA A 118 9.81 21.84 1.72
C ALA A 118 9.08 21.01 0.65
N ARG A 119 9.13 19.68 0.75
CA ARG A 119 8.39 18.77 -0.15
C ARG A 119 6.88 19.01 -0.10
N ASN A 120 6.33 19.28 1.08
CA ASN A 120 4.90 19.58 1.23
C ASN A 120 4.53 20.91 0.56
N ILE A 121 5.31 21.97 0.79
CA ILE A 121 5.09 23.28 0.18
C ILE A 121 5.21 23.17 -1.34
N ALA A 122 6.26 22.49 -1.84
CA ALA A 122 6.47 22.24 -3.26
C ALA A 122 5.26 21.51 -3.88
N TRP A 123 4.75 20.47 -3.22
CA TRP A 123 3.60 19.73 -3.71
C TRP A 123 2.34 20.57 -3.80
N GLU A 124 2.07 21.44 -2.82
CA GLU A 124 0.91 22.34 -2.89
C GLU A 124 1.03 23.36 -4.04
N LYS A 125 2.24 23.86 -4.32
CA LYS A 125 2.49 24.73 -5.48
C LYS A 125 2.30 23.97 -6.79
N VAL A 126 2.82 22.75 -6.89
CA VAL A 126 2.65 21.87 -8.07
C VAL A 126 1.18 21.56 -8.30
N LYS A 127 0.39 21.24 -7.26
CA LYS A 127 -1.06 21.06 -7.38
C LYS A 127 -1.75 22.29 -7.97
N GLY A 128 -1.40 23.47 -7.49
CA GLY A 128 -1.93 24.73 -8.03
C GLY A 128 -1.64 24.88 -9.52
N LEU A 129 -0.41 24.58 -9.93
CA LEU A 129 0.01 24.63 -11.33
C LEU A 129 -0.68 23.57 -12.20
N LEU A 130 -0.83 22.34 -11.71
CA LEU A 130 -1.54 21.27 -12.42
C LEU A 130 -3.01 21.63 -12.64
N LYS A 131 -3.68 22.15 -11.61
CA LYS A 131 -5.06 22.64 -11.72
C LYS A 131 -5.18 23.79 -12.71
N ALA A 132 -4.25 24.75 -12.68
CA ALA A 132 -4.23 25.86 -13.63
C ALA A 132 -4.04 25.40 -15.09
N ARG A 133 -3.35 24.27 -15.29
CA ARG A 133 -3.17 23.61 -16.59
C ARG A 133 -4.27 22.59 -16.92
N ASN A 134 -5.35 22.56 -16.13
CA ASN A 134 -6.48 21.65 -16.29
C ASN A 134 -6.12 20.15 -16.24
N TYR A 135 -5.02 19.80 -15.55
CA TYR A 135 -4.67 18.40 -15.26
C TYR A 135 -5.46 17.89 -14.06
N LYS A 136 -5.96 16.65 -14.14
CA LYS A 136 -6.60 15.98 -13.01
C LYS A 136 -5.53 15.41 -12.08
N LEU A 137 -5.73 15.57 -10.76
CA LEU A 137 -4.81 15.03 -9.75
C LEU A 137 -4.83 13.50 -9.68
N THR A 138 -5.89 12.86 -10.17
CA THR A 138 -6.01 11.39 -10.27
C THR A 138 -5.07 10.79 -11.29
N ASP A 139 -4.64 11.59 -12.27
CA ASP A 139 -3.80 11.14 -13.38
C ASP A 139 -2.32 11.31 -13.05
N VAL A 140 -2.00 11.81 -11.85
CA VAL A 140 -0.63 12.01 -11.36
C VAL A 140 -0.23 10.79 -10.54
N ASP A 141 0.55 9.90 -11.13
CA ASP A 141 1.15 8.78 -10.44
C ASP A 141 2.28 9.22 -9.48
N LYS A 142 2.78 8.26 -8.69
CA LYS A 142 3.80 8.51 -7.67
C LYS A 142 5.12 9.03 -8.26
N ASP A 143 5.53 8.51 -9.40
CA ASP A 143 6.81 8.84 -10.02
C ASP A 143 6.75 10.23 -10.66
N MET A 144 5.63 10.56 -11.31
CA MET A 144 5.37 11.91 -11.81
C MET A 144 5.33 12.94 -10.68
N ARG A 145 4.74 12.59 -9.53
CA ARG A 145 4.74 13.46 -8.34
C ARG A 145 6.15 13.72 -7.84
N GLU A 146 6.96 12.69 -7.61
CA GLU A 146 8.33 12.84 -7.12
C GLU A 146 9.18 13.69 -8.08
N ARG A 147 9.04 13.46 -9.40
CA ARG A 147 9.73 14.26 -10.42
C ARG A 147 9.33 15.74 -10.35
N LEU A 148 8.03 16.05 -10.32
CA LEU A 148 7.56 17.44 -10.30
C LEU A 148 7.95 18.17 -9.00
N VAL A 149 7.92 17.47 -7.87
CA VAL A 149 8.36 18.02 -6.59
C VAL A 149 9.87 18.25 -6.59
N GLY A 150 10.66 17.31 -7.12
CA GLY A 150 12.11 17.48 -7.29
C GLY A 150 12.45 18.68 -8.16
N GLU A 151 11.83 18.78 -9.34
CA GLU A 151 12.00 19.94 -10.23
C GLU A 151 11.61 21.27 -9.56
N ALA A 152 10.55 21.27 -8.75
CA ALA A 152 10.12 22.46 -8.02
C ALA A 152 11.16 22.88 -6.97
N LEU A 153 11.76 21.93 -6.23
CA LEU A 153 12.79 22.23 -5.24
C LEU A 153 14.10 22.69 -5.87
N GLU A 154 14.47 22.15 -7.04
CA GLU A 154 15.66 22.60 -7.78
C GLU A 154 15.49 24.00 -8.37
N LYS A 155 14.33 24.30 -8.97
CA LYS A 155 14.08 25.57 -9.66
C LYS A 155 13.71 26.71 -8.71
N PHE A 156 13.14 26.40 -7.55
CA PHE A 156 12.63 27.37 -6.59
C PHE A 156 13.23 27.14 -5.20
N PRO A 157 14.50 27.54 -4.97
CA PRO A 157 15.16 27.36 -3.67
C PRO A 157 14.45 28.12 -2.53
N GLU A 158 13.68 29.16 -2.84
CA GLU A 158 12.82 29.89 -1.90
C GLU A 158 11.83 29.00 -1.13
N ILE A 159 11.46 27.84 -1.70
CA ILE A 159 10.60 26.86 -1.02
C ILE A 159 11.31 26.28 0.21
N LYS A 160 12.63 26.09 0.12
CA LYS A 160 13.43 25.57 1.23
C LYS A 160 13.58 26.62 2.32
N ASP A 161 13.81 27.89 1.96
CA ASP A 161 13.91 28.99 2.90
C ASP A 161 12.62 29.16 3.71
N GLU A 162 11.46 29.07 3.04
CA GLU A 162 10.15 29.13 3.69
C GLU A 162 9.89 27.90 4.58
N ALA A 163 10.33 26.71 4.17
CA ALA A 163 10.25 25.51 4.99
C ALA A 163 11.07 25.64 6.28
N GLU A 164 12.26 26.21 6.23
CA GLU A 164 13.09 26.48 7.41
C GLU A 164 12.42 27.46 8.36
N ARG A 165 11.78 28.52 7.84
CA ARG A 165 10.99 29.46 8.64
C ARG A 165 9.83 28.79 9.34
N GLN A 166 9.07 27.94 8.65
CA GLN A 166 7.93 27.24 9.25
C GLN A 166 8.38 26.24 10.33
N VAL A 167 9.45 25.50 10.08
CA VAL A 167 9.98 24.53 11.06
C VAL A 167 10.56 25.23 12.28
N SER A 168 11.28 26.34 12.10
CA SER A 168 11.81 27.12 13.22
C SER A 168 10.70 27.79 14.02
N ALA A 169 9.71 28.39 13.35
CA ALA A 169 8.53 28.95 14.00
C ALA A 169 7.77 27.88 14.81
N ALA A 170 7.52 26.71 14.23
CA ALA A 170 6.84 25.62 14.93
C ALA A 170 7.63 25.13 16.16
N LYS A 171 8.96 25.07 16.09
CA LYS A 171 9.81 24.72 17.25
C LYS A 171 9.75 25.77 18.37
N SER A 172 9.47 27.04 18.04
CA SER A 172 9.40 28.12 19.03
C SER A 172 8.08 28.18 19.80
N ILE A 173 7.05 27.43 19.37
CA ILE A 173 5.75 27.38 20.04
C ILE A 173 5.89 26.54 21.32
N SER A 174 5.82 27.19 22.49
CA SER A 174 5.74 26.49 23.78
C SER A 174 4.30 26.04 24.06
N LEU A 175 4.18 24.84 24.64
CA LEU A 175 2.93 24.27 25.14
C LEU A 175 2.88 24.26 26.68
N ASP A 176 3.75 25.03 27.34
CA ASP A 176 3.81 25.17 28.81
C ASP A 176 2.52 25.83 29.31
N GLY A 177 1.51 25.00 29.59
CA GLY A 177 0.16 25.43 29.93
C GLY A 177 -0.93 24.46 29.44
N LEU A 178 -0.56 23.48 28.61
CA LEU A 178 -1.45 22.39 28.25
C LEU A 178 -1.64 21.47 29.48
N SER A 179 -2.83 21.45 30.06
CA SER A 179 -3.20 20.42 31.04
C SER A 179 -3.43 19.11 30.29
N ILE A 180 -2.54 18.14 30.51
CA ILE A 180 -2.66 16.75 30.03
C ILE A 180 -3.02 15.82 31.17
#